data_AF-A0A1I6B171-F1
#
_entry.id   AF-A0A1I6B171-F1
#
_cell.length_a   1.000
_cell.length_b   1.000
_cell.length_c   1.000
_cell.angle_alpha   90.00
_cell.angle_beta   90.00
_cell.angle_gamma   90.00
#
_symmetry.space_group_name_H-M   'P 1'
#
loop_
_entity.id
_entity.type
_entity.pdbx_description
1 polymer ?
#
loop_
_entity_poly.entity_id
_entity_poly.type
_entity_poly.pdbx_seq_one_letter_code
_entity_poly.pdbx_strand_id
1 'polypeptide(L)'
;MIKPGHLGIVYQALNFDYLGRSTRRTLTLLPDATVLTARTQAKVTGGERGRNGVVARLVTLGAAPPHPGEDLAQWLATALRAIGARRQHHPGNHRYAIRLGRTRGERTRTTIVMATGPYPKPRLAAA
;
A
#
# COMPACT_ATOMS: atom_id res chain seq x y z
N MET A 1 0.13 5.36 -2.23
CA MET A 1 0.45 6.04 -3.50
C MET A 1 0.06 5.11 -4.63
N ILE A 2 -0.82 5.53 -5.54
CA ILE A 2 -1.01 4.82 -6.81
C ILE A 2 0.12 5.27 -7.73
N LYS A 3 0.83 4.33 -8.33
CA LYS A 3 1.80 4.61 -9.39
C LYS A 3 1.30 3.96 -10.69
N PRO A 4 0.47 4.65 -11.50
CA PRO A 4 -0.16 4.06 -12.68
C PRO A 4 0.87 3.51 -13.68
N GLY A 5 2.02 4.20 -13.81
CA GLY A 5 3.14 3.75 -14.65
C GLY A 5 4.04 2.68 -14.02
N HIS A 6 3.86 2.34 -12.73
CA HIS A 6 4.64 1.28 -12.09
C HIS A 6 4.07 -0.10 -12.46
N LEU A 7 4.26 -0.45 -13.73
CA LEU A 7 3.83 -1.71 -14.31
C LEU A 7 4.83 -2.84 -14.02
N GLY A 8 5.95 -2.56 -13.34
CA GLY A 8 6.99 -3.56 -13.06
C GLY A 8 7.82 -3.91 -14.29
N ILE A 9 8.13 -2.92 -15.15
CA ILE A 9 8.90 -3.11 -16.39
C ILE A 9 10.23 -3.83 -16.14
N VAL A 10 10.93 -3.52 -15.04
CA VAL A 10 12.16 -4.23 -14.64
C VAL A 10 11.91 -5.72 -14.43
N TYR A 11 10.82 -6.11 -13.76
CA TYR A 11 10.49 -7.52 -13.55
C TYR A 11 10.13 -8.22 -14.88
N GLN A 12 9.45 -7.52 -15.78
CA GLN A 12 9.15 -8.04 -17.13
C GLN A 12 10.43 -8.26 -17.93
N ALA A 13 11.38 -7.32 -17.89
CA ALA A 13 12.66 -7.45 -18.58
C ALA A 13 13.54 -8.58 -18.02
N LEU A 14 13.40 -8.87 -16.72
CA LEU A 14 14.09 -9.97 -16.05
C LEU A 14 13.35 -11.32 -16.14
N ASN A 15 12.33 -11.44 -17.01
CA ASN A 15 11.54 -12.65 -17.24
C ASN A 15 10.86 -13.20 -15.97
N PHE A 16 10.38 -12.32 -15.07
CA PHE A 16 9.56 -12.75 -13.95
C PHE A 16 8.16 -13.11 -14.43
N ASP A 17 7.56 -14.16 -13.88
CA ASP A 17 6.17 -14.52 -14.13
C ASP A 17 5.23 -13.48 -13.49
N TYR A 18 4.27 -12.96 -14.27
CA TYR A 18 3.29 -12.01 -13.76
C TYR A 18 2.10 -12.72 -13.13
N LEU A 19 1.75 -12.32 -11.90
CA LEU A 19 0.78 -13.01 -11.04
C LEU A 19 -0.47 -12.17 -10.78
N GLY A 20 -0.79 -11.23 -11.67
CA GLY A 20 -1.90 -10.30 -11.50
C GLY A 20 -1.63 -9.21 -10.45
N ARG A 21 -2.70 -8.67 -9.88
CA ARG A 21 -2.62 -7.62 -8.84
C ARG A 21 -2.87 -8.17 -7.44
N SER A 22 -2.29 -7.53 -6.44
CA SER A 22 -2.67 -7.73 -5.03
C SER A 22 -4.11 -7.28 -4.78
N THR A 23 -4.63 -7.55 -3.59
CA THR A 23 -5.94 -7.06 -3.14
C THR A 23 -6.09 -5.55 -3.33
N ARG A 24 -7.24 -5.16 -3.90
CA ARG A 24 -7.69 -3.77 -3.99
C ARG A 24 -7.89 -3.21 -2.58
N ARG A 25 -7.60 -1.94 -2.38
CA ARG A 25 -7.74 -1.30 -1.07
C ARG A 25 -7.93 0.20 -1.19
N THR A 26 -8.59 0.80 -0.21
CA THR A 26 -8.66 2.24 -0.06
C THR A 26 -7.53 2.69 0.85
N LEU A 27 -6.77 3.69 0.40
CA LEU A 27 -5.66 4.28 1.15
C LEU A 27 -6.11 5.63 1.73
N THR A 28 -5.68 5.93 2.95
CA THR A 28 -5.78 7.28 3.52
C THR A 28 -4.51 8.03 3.18
N LEU A 29 -4.59 9.00 2.26
CA LEU A 29 -3.49 9.88 1.90
C LEU A 29 -3.47 11.09 2.84
N LEU A 30 -2.32 11.35 3.42
CA LEU A 30 -2.07 12.52 4.25
C LEU A 30 -1.61 13.71 3.36
N PRO A 31 -1.67 14.95 3.89
CA PRO A 31 -1.25 16.15 3.15
C PRO A 31 0.20 16.13 2.66
N ASP A 32 1.08 15.43 3.39
CA ASP A 32 2.48 15.20 3.04
C ASP A 32 2.68 14.13 1.93
N ALA A 33 1.61 13.78 1.21
CA ALA A 33 1.55 12.76 0.15
C ALA A 33 1.87 11.33 0.59
N THR A 34 2.01 11.07 1.89
CA THR A 34 2.22 9.71 2.40
C THR A 34 0.89 8.98 2.65
N VAL A 35 0.99 7.68 2.95
CA VAL A 35 -0.17 6.84 3.26
C VAL A 35 -0.22 6.53 4.75
N LEU A 36 -1.37 6.79 5.38
CA LEU A 36 -1.70 6.23 6.68
C LEU A 36 -2.33 4.85 6.50
N THR A 37 -1.58 3.79 6.78
CA THR A 37 -2.02 2.41 6.54
C THR A 37 -3.15 1.99 7.48
N ALA A 38 -3.99 1.03 7.07
CA ALA A 38 -5.04 0.47 7.92
C ALA A 38 -4.48 -0.09 9.25
N ARG A 39 -3.31 -0.72 9.21
CA ARG A 39 -2.64 -1.20 10.43
C ARG A 39 -2.22 -0.05 11.35
N THR A 40 -1.73 1.04 10.79
CA THR A 40 -1.38 2.24 11.56
C THR A 40 -2.61 2.87 12.22
N GLN A 41 -3.75 2.90 11.53
CA GLN A 41 -5.03 3.36 12.09
C GLN A 41 -5.50 2.45 13.23
N ALA A 42 -5.45 1.12 13.03
CA ALA A 42 -5.83 0.14 14.06
C ALA A 42 -5.00 0.30 15.35
N LYS A 43 -3.70 0.64 15.24
CA LYS A 43 -2.88 0.92 16.42
C LYS A 43 -3.40 2.11 17.24
N VAL A 44 -3.93 3.12 16.58
CA VAL A 44 -4.50 4.30 17.24
C VAL A 44 -5.83 3.91 17.89
N THR A 45 -6.75 3.35 17.11
CA THR A 45 -8.10 3.02 17.59
C THR A 45 -8.10 1.94 18.66
N GLY A 46 -7.18 0.97 18.59
CA GLY A 46 -7.00 -0.10 19.57
C GLY A 46 -6.05 0.26 20.72
N GLY A 47 -5.51 1.48 20.77
CA GLY A 47 -4.59 1.91 21.83
C GLY A 47 -3.26 1.16 21.89
N GLU A 48 -2.84 0.53 20.79
CA GLU A 48 -1.68 -0.36 20.75
C GLU A 48 -0.33 0.39 20.80
N ARG A 49 0.74 -0.38 21.02
CA ARG A 49 2.12 0.15 20.99
C ARG A 49 2.44 0.80 19.63
N GLY A 50 2.97 2.01 19.71
CA GLY A 50 3.29 2.85 18.56
C GLY A 50 2.22 3.89 18.21
N ARG A 51 1.07 3.91 18.93
CA ARG A 51 0.05 4.95 18.74
C ARG A 51 0.59 6.37 18.90
N ASN A 52 1.45 6.61 19.89
CA ASN A 52 1.93 7.95 20.22
C ASN A 52 2.70 8.60 19.06
N GLY A 53 3.50 7.81 18.33
CA GLY A 53 4.20 8.31 17.14
C GLY A 53 3.25 8.68 15.99
N VAL A 54 2.13 7.95 15.86
CA VAL A 54 1.09 8.28 14.88
C VAL A 54 0.36 9.56 15.28
N VAL A 55 0.00 9.70 16.56
CA VAL A 55 -0.65 10.90 17.09
C VAL A 55 0.24 12.13 16.89
N ALA A 56 1.51 12.06 17.32
CA ALA A 56 2.46 13.16 17.16
C ALA A 56 2.62 13.58 15.69
N ARG A 57 2.65 12.59 14.79
CA ARG A 57 2.70 12.86 13.35
C ARG A 57 1.45 13.58 12.83
N LEU A 58 0.25 13.14 13.22
CA LEU A 58 -0.98 13.80 12.80
C LEU A 58 -1.09 15.22 13.37
N VAL A 59 -0.63 15.44 14.60
CA VAL A 59 -0.53 16.78 15.21
C VAL A 59 0.45 17.66 14.45
N THR A 60 1.60 17.13 14.05
CA THR A 60 2.58 17.85 13.21
C THR A 60 1.97 18.27 11.85
N LEU A 61 1.03 17.49 11.34
CA LEU A 61 0.29 17.79 10.11
C LEU A 61 -0.92 18.72 10.34
N GLY A 62 -1.11 19.24 11.56
CA GLY A 62 -2.15 20.22 11.90
C GLY A 62 -3.39 19.67 12.61
N ALA A 63 -3.37 18.40 13.06
CA ALA A 63 -4.47 17.88 13.88
C ALA A 63 -4.40 18.41 15.32
N ALA A 64 -5.55 18.57 15.97
CA ALA A 64 -5.60 18.80 17.41
C ALA A 64 -5.13 17.54 18.18
N PRO A 65 -4.38 17.69 19.28
CA PRO A 65 -3.99 16.56 20.12
C PRO A 65 -5.23 15.95 20.80
N PRO A 66 -5.27 14.61 21.01
CA PRO A 66 -6.38 13.97 21.69
C PRO A 66 -6.38 14.33 23.18
N HIS A 67 -7.58 14.46 23.76
CA HIS A 67 -7.73 14.66 25.21
C HIS A 67 -7.56 13.35 25.99
N PRO A 68 -7.14 13.40 27.27
CA PRO A 68 -7.11 12.23 28.13
C PRO A 68 -8.50 11.59 28.23
N GLY A 69 -8.59 10.28 27.96
CA GLY A 69 -9.85 9.54 28.02
C GLY A 69 -10.77 9.70 26.80
N GLU A 70 -10.38 10.51 25.80
CA GLU A 70 -11.12 10.62 24.54
C GLU A 70 -11.10 9.31 23.75
N ASP A 71 -12.20 9.00 23.07
CA ASP A 71 -12.24 7.89 22.13
C ASP A 71 -11.33 8.18 20.93
N LEU A 72 -10.23 7.42 20.85
CA LEU A 72 -9.23 7.57 19.80
C LEU A 72 -9.76 7.24 18.40
N ALA A 73 -10.83 6.45 18.27
CA ALA A 73 -11.47 6.20 16.98
C ALA A 73 -12.21 7.45 16.48
N GLN A 74 -13.00 8.08 17.35
CA GLN A 74 -13.68 9.34 17.05
C GLN A 74 -12.67 10.47 16.80
N TRP A 75 -11.65 10.59 17.65
CA TRP A 75 -10.57 11.55 17.49
C TRP A 75 -9.88 11.38 16.12
N LEU A 76 -9.50 10.16 15.75
CA LEU A 76 -8.81 9.89 14.49
C LEU A 76 -9.65 10.30 13.28
N ALA A 77 -10.96 10.03 13.30
CA ALA A 77 -11.86 10.43 12.22
C ALA A 77 -11.95 11.97 12.08
N THR A 78 -11.97 12.69 13.20
CA THR A 78 -11.99 14.16 13.21
C THR A 78 -10.63 14.74 12.78
N ALA A 79 -9.53 14.21 13.33
CA ALA A 79 -8.17 14.60 12.98
C ALA A 79 -7.89 14.45 11.48
N LEU A 80 -8.25 13.31 10.88
CA LEU A 80 -8.07 13.06 9.45
C LEU A 80 -8.86 14.04 8.57
N ARG A 81 -10.08 14.41 8.99
CA ARG A 81 -10.86 15.45 8.29
C ARG A 81 -10.21 16.82 8.42
N ALA A 82 -9.77 17.20 9.62
CA ALA A 82 -9.18 18.50 9.91
C ALA A 82 -7.89 18.75 9.10
N ILE A 83 -7.03 17.74 8.99
CA ILE A 83 -5.79 17.86 8.18
C ILE A 83 -6.06 17.73 6.68
N GLY A 84 -7.29 17.49 6.23
CA GLY A 84 -7.60 17.32 4.81
C GLY A 84 -7.08 16.01 4.22
N ALA A 85 -7.01 14.93 5.01
CA ALA A 85 -6.65 13.61 4.51
C ALA A 85 -7.68 13.11 3.48
N ARG A 86 -7.20 12.43 2.44
CA ARG A 86 -8.04 12.01 1.30
C ARG A 86 -8.11 10.50 1.21
N ARG A 87 -9.28 9.96 0.85
CA ARG A 87 -9.41 8.55 0.51
C ARG A 87 -9.06 8.34 -0.96
N GLN A 88 -8.14 7.43 -1.22
CA GLN A 88 -7.70 7.08 -2.57
C GLN A 88 -7.92 5.60 -2.83
N HIS A 89 -8.72 5.27 -3.85
CA HIS A 89 -8.94 3.90 -4.28
C HIS A 89 -7.69 3.35 -5.00
N HIS A 90 -7.08 2.29 -4.47
CA HIS A 90 -5.90 1.65 -5.05
C HIS A 90 -6.25 0.27 -5.63
N PRO A 91 -6.03 0.01 -6.93
CA PRO A 91 -6.40 -1.24 -7.61
C PRO A 91 -5.53 -2.46 -7.21
N GLY A 92 -4.66 -2.31 -6.22
CA GLY A 92 -3.62 -3.28 -5.86
C GLY A 92 -2.34 -3.15 -6.70
N ASN A 93 -1.22 -3.60 -6.13
CA ASN A 93 0.10 -3.59 -6.76
C ASN A 93 0.22 -4.76 -7.74
N HIS A 94 0.94 -4.57 -8.84
CA HIS A 94 1.33 -5.68 -9.72
C HIS A 94 2.28 -6.63 -8.99
N ARG A 95 2.07 -7.94 -9.16
CA ARG A 95 2.85 -9.00 -8.53
C ARG A 95 3.64 -9.76 -9.57
N TYR A 96 4.88 -10.09 -9.22
CA TYR A 96 5.82 -10.79 -10.06
C TYR A 96 6.54 -11.84 -9.22
N ALA A 97 6.87 -12.98 -9.82
CA ALA A 97 7.67 -14.01 -9.18
C ALA A 97 8.74 -14.54 -10.13
N ILE A 98 9.85 -14.99 -9.56
CA ILE A 98 10.87 -15.74 -10.27
C ILE A 98 11.12 -17.04 -9.51
N ARG A 99 11.42 -18.10 -10.25
CA ARG A 99 11.78 -19.39 -9.65
C ARG A 99 13.18 -19.28 -9.03
N LEU A 100 13.27 -19.50 -7.73
CA LEU A 100 14.54 -19.46 -6.99
C LEU A 100 15.28 -20.80 -7.15
N GLY A 101 16.61 -20.73 -7.16
CA GLY A 101 17.47 -21.91 -7.27
C GLY A 101 18.87 -21.53 -7.75
N ARG A 102 19.88 -22.22 -7.24
CA ARG A 102 21.29 -22.04 -7.61
C ARG A 102 21.54 -22.59 -9.01
N THR A 103 21.01 -23.77 -9.30
CA THR A 103 21.12 -24.43 -10.61
C THR A 103 19.86 -24.25 -11.46
N ARG A 104 19.98 -24.48 -12.78
CA ARG A 104 18.81 -24.51 -13.67
C ARG A 104 17.79 -25.58 -13.24
N GLY A 105 18.26 -26.77 -12.86
CA GLY A 105 17.39 -27.87 -12.42
C GLY A 105 16.61 -27.58 -11.14
N GLU A 106 17.19 -26.84 -10.19
CA GLU A 106 16.47 -26.36 -9.00
C GLU A 106 15.36 -25.37 -9.35
N ARG A 107 15.66 -24.41 -10.24
CA ARG A 107 14.68 -23.43 -10.68
C ARG A 107 13.51 -24.10 -11.38
N THR A 108 13.75 -25.05 -12.30
CA THR A 108 12.68 -25.76 -13.01
C THR A 108 11.73 -26.53 -12.08
N ARG A 109 12.24 -27.04 -10.94
CA ARG A 109 11.43 -27.76 -9.95
C ARG A 109 10.67 -26.85 -8.97
N THR A 110 10.98 -25.56 -8.94
CA THR A 110 10.29 -24.61 -8.05
C THR A 110 8.94 -24.23 -8.65
N THR A 111 7.88 -24.59 -7.95
CA THR A 111 6.51 -24.32 -8.37
C THR A 111 6.05 -22.95 -7.92
N ILE A 112 5.52 -22.16 -8.86
CA ILE A 112 4.74 -20.98 -8.55
C ILE A 112 3.27 -21.43 -8.58
N VAL A 113 2.65 -21.52 -7.41
CA VAL A 113 1.26 -22.01 -7.26
C VAL A 113 0.24 -21.00 -7.82
N MET A 114 0.64 -19.75 -7.94
CA MET A 114 -0.23 -18.68 -8.45
C MET A 114 -0.36 -18.75 -9.97
N ALA A 115 -1.59 -18.57 -10.46
CA ALA A 115 -1.84 -18.46 -11.89
C ALA A 115 -1.01 -17.32 -12.51
N THR A 116 -0.33 -17.63 -13.60
CA THR A 116 0.44 -16.67 -14.38
C THR A 116 -0.43 -16.07 -15.47
N GLY A 117 -0.12 -14.85 -15.89
CA GLY A 117 -0.84 -14.16 -16.96
C GLY A 117 0.05 -13.23 -17.78
N PRO A 118 -0.49 -12.63 -18.85
CA PRO A 118 0.27 -11.75 -19.72
C PRO A 118 0.71 -10.48 -18.98
N TYR A 119 1.87 -9.95 -19.37
CA TYR A 119 2.39 -8.71 -18.79
C TYR A 119 1.46 -7.52 -19.02
N PRO A 120 1.24 -6.68 -17.99
CA PRO A 120 0.51 -5.44 -18.17
C PRO A 120 1.35 -4.49 -19.03
N LYS A 121 0.77 -4.05 -20.15
CA LYS A 121 1.35 -3.03 -21.03
C LYS A 121 0.51 -1.75 -20.96
N PRO A 122 1.13 -0.57 -21.03
CA PRO A 122 0.38 0.67 -21.12
C PRO A 122 -0.41 0.66 -22.43
N ARG A 123 -1.67 1.10 -22.39
CA ARG A 123 -2.38 1.44 -23.61
C ARG A 123 -1.76 2.73 -24.12
N LEU A 124 -1.02 2.65 -25.21
CA LEU A 124 -0.64 3.84 -25.96
C LEU A 124 -1.96 4.44 -26.48
N ALA A 125 -2.22 5.70 -26.17
CA ALA A 125 -3.31 6.41 -26.84
C ALA A 125 -3.00 6.40 -28.34
N ALA A 126 -3.96 6.05 -29.18
CA ALA A 126 -3.81 6.21 -30.62
C ALA A 126 -3.52 7.70 -30.89
N ALA A 127 -2.43 7.96 -31.61
CA ALA A 127 -2.03 9.30 -32.02
C ALA A 127 -2.97 9.84 -33.09
#